data_AF-A0A388SNB7-F1
#
_entry.id   AF-A0A388SNB7-F1
#
_cell.length_a   1.000
_cell.length_b   1.000
_cell.length_c   1.000
_cell.angle_alpha   90.00
_cell.angle_beta   90.00
_cell.angle_gamma   90.00
#
_symmetry.space_group_name_H-M   'P 1'
#
loop_
_entity.id
_entity.type
_entity.pdbx_description
1 polymer ?
#
loop_
_entity_poly.entity_id
_entity_poly.type
_entity_poly.pdbx_seq_one_letter_code
_entity_poly.pdbx_strand_id
1 'polypeptide(L)'
;MSGGRVFAAVVALLLVLLSNWMLTATPAHAAGMTMAPETPEVVVTGVVVVTDDGPLLETMDDRIFLLRGVTDLELDGLEVVVTGIASQIEDGYFTLDVTGYSVVDEDNGESAPQASHLYGVDTAYLGRRI
;
A
#
# COMPACT_ATOMS: atom_id res chain seq x y z
N MET A 1 10.22 22.47 -67.66
CA MET A 1 10.99 22.50 -66.38
C MET A 1 10.05 22.42 -65.16
N SER A 2 9.14 21.43 -65.07
CA SER A 2 8.21 21.31 -63.92
C SER A 2 8.56 20.19 -62.92
N GLY A 3 9.44 19.24 -63.30
CA GLY A 3 9.76 18.07 -62.46
C GLY A 3 10.51 18.38 -61.17
N GLY A 4 11.33 19.44 -61.14
CA GLY A 4 12.10 19.81 -59.94
C GLY A 4 11.25 20.35 -58.78
N ARG A 5 10.12 21.00 -59.09
CA ARG A 5 9.22 21.58 -58.07
C ARG A 5 8.40 20.51 -57.36
N VAL A 6 7.97 19.49 -58.10
CA VAL A 6 7.24 18.34 -57.54
C VAL A 6 8.18 17.51 -56.66
N PHE A 7 9.41 17.27 -57.12
CA PHE A 7 10.41 16.55 -56.32
C PHE A 7 10.73 17.27 -55.00
N ALA A 8 10.91 18.60 -55.03
CA ALA A 8 11.14 19.39 -53.82
C ALA A 8 9.95 19.33 -52.84
N ALA A 9 8.71 19.37 -53.35
CA ALA A 9 7.52 19.27 -52.50
C ALA A 9 7.38 17.89 -51.84
N VAL A 10 7.70 16.82 -52.56
CA VAL A 10 7.67 15.45 -52.03
C VAL A 10 8.74 15.26 -50.96
N VAL A 11 9.95 15.77 -51.18
CA VAL A 11 11.05 15.72 -50.18
C VAL A 11 10.70 16.52 -48.94
N ALA A 12 10.12 17.71 -49.08
CA ALA A 12 9.68 18.51 -47.95
C ALA A 12 8.59 17.82 -47.13
N LEU A 13 7.61 17.20 -47.79
CA LEU A 13 6.55 16.44 -47.13
C LEU A 13 7.12 15.22 -46.38
N LEU A 14 8.07 14.51 -46.99
CA LEU A 14 8.78 13.39 -46.35
C LEU A 14 9.56 13.82 -45.11
N LEU A 15 10.25 14.97 -45.15
CA LEU A 15 10.99 15.50 -44.00
C LEU A 15 10.07 15.91 -42.84
N VAL A 16 8.90 16.50 -43.14
CA VAL A 16 7.89 16.82 -42.13
C VAL A 16 7.34 15.56 -41.48
N LEU A 17 7.00 14.54 -42.28
CA LEU A 17 6.52 13.25 -41.78
C LEU A 17 7.57 12.55 -40.92
N LEU A 18 8.86 12.55 -41.34
CA LEU A 18 9.95 11.97 -40.55
C LEU A 18 10.15 12.69 -39.22
N SER A 19 10.09 14.03 -39.24
CA SER A 19 10.22 14.85 -38.03
C SER A 19 9.07 14.57 -37.06
N ASN A 20 7.85 14.44 -37.57
CA ASN A 20 6.67 14.11 -36.76
C ASN A 20 6.75 12.69 -36.16
N TRP A 21 7.39 11.76 -36.88
CA TRP A 21 7.65 10.42 -36.37
C TRP A 21 8.73 10.40 -35.28
N MET A 22 9.79 11.20 -35.43
CA MET A 22 10.84 11.33 -34.42
C MET A 22 10.32 11.98 -33.12
N LEU A 23 9.36 12.89 -33.22
CA LEU A 23 8.67 13.50 -32.06
C LEU A 23 7.75 12.52 -31.32
N THR A 24 7.20 11.52 -32.00
CA THR A 24 6.34 10.49 -31.39
C THR A 24 7.10 9.25 -30.93
N ALA A 25 8.36 9.09 -31.37
CA ALA A 25 9.25 7.98 -31.00
C ALA A 25 10.27 8.33 -29.90
N THR A 26 10.04 9.39 -29.13
CA THR A 26 10.72 9.55 -27.85
C THR A 26 9.81 8.93 -26.80
N PRO A 27 10.02 7.67 -26.36
CA PRO A 27 9.60 7.34 -25.00
C PRO A 27 10.39 8.32 -24.13
N ALA A 28 9.71 9.32 -23.61
CA ALA A 28 10.20 10.00 -22.44
C ALA A 28 10.30 8.91 -21.35
N HIS A 29 11.43 8.21 -21.33
CA HIS A 29 11.99 7.65 -20.12
C HIS A 29 12.32 8.87 -19.25
N ALA A 30 11.27 9.50 -18.73
CA ALA A 30 11.32 10.05 -17.41
C ALA A 30 11.68 8.85 -16.53
N ALA A 31 12.97 8.71 -16.26
CA ALA A 31 13.45 8.16 -15.01
C ALA A 31 12.98 9.12 -13.88
N GLY A 32 11.68 9.35 -13.80
CA GLY A 32 11.03 9.83 -12.61
C GLY A 32 11.13 8.66 -11.67
N MET A 33 11.89 8.87 -10.60
CA MET A 33 11.93 8.04 -9.40
C MET A 33 10.74 7.09 -9.37
N THR A 34 10.99 5.80 -9.59
CA THR A 34 10.03 4.79 -9.17
C THR A 34 9.96 4.92 -7.64
N MET A 35 9.17 5.88 -7.15
CA MET A 35 8.56 5.74 -5.85
C MET A 35 7.90 4.37 -5.93
N ALA A 36 8.42 3.42 -5.14
CA ALA A 36 7.73 2.16 -4.95
C ALA A 36 6.27 2.53 -4.66
N PRO A 37 5.29 1.89 -5.31
CA PRO A 37 3.90 2.17 -5.00
C PRO A 37 3.75 2.00 -3.50
N GLU A 38 3.55 3.11 -2.80
CA GLU A 38 3.22 3.13 -1.39
C GLU A 38 1.96 2.29 -1.30
N THR A 39 2.11 1.06 -0.80
CA THR A 39 0.98 0.14 -0.74
C THR A 39 0.02 0.78 0.25
N PRO A 40 -1.19 1.18 -0.19
CA PRO A 40 -2.01 2.07 0.59
C PRO A 40 -2.38 1.40 1.90
N GLU A 41 -1.98 2.05 3.00
CA GLU A 41 -2.39 1.63 4.33
C GLU A 41 -3.87 1.95 4.51
N VAL A 42 -4.61 0.99 5.03
CA VAL A 42 -6.04 1.08 5.26
C VAL A 42 -6.32 1.05 6.76
N VAL A 43 -7.40 1.71 7.14
CA VAL A 43 -7.94 1.68 8.50
C VAL A 43 -9.28 0.96 8.43
N VAL A 44 -9.45 -0.09 9.22
CA VAL A 44 -10.61 -0.97 9.21
C VAL A 44 -11.11 -1.14 10.65
N THR A 45 -12.40 -0.94 10.85
CA THR A 45 -13.06 -1.21 12.14
C THR A 45 -13.86 -2.51 12.04
N GLY A 46 -13.77 -3.34 13.06
CA GLY A 46 -14.52 -4.59 13.13
C GLY A 46 -14.34 -5.30 14.47
N VAL A 47 -15.00 -6.43 14.61
CA VAL A 47 -14.89 -7.30 15.79
C VAL A 47 -13.85 -8.38 15.52
N VAL A 48 -12.94 -8.59 16.47
CA VAL A 48 -11.95 -9.67 16.37
C VAL A 48 -12.58 -11.00 16.75
N VAL A 49 -12.34 -12.02 15.93
CA VAL A 49 -12.74 -13.40 16.18
C VAL A 49 -11.52 -14.29 16.07
N VAL A 50 -11.15 -14.97 17.15
CA VAL A 50 -10.03 -15.90 17.15
C VAL A 50 -10.49 -17.30 16.75
N THR A 51 -9.91 -17.83 15.67
CA THR A 51 -10.18 -19.17 15.17
C THR A 51 -8.95 -20.08 15.30
N ASP A 52 -9.11 -21.38 15.03
CA ASP A 52 -7.99 -22.32 14.98
C ASP A 52 -6.93 -21.93 13.92
N ASP A 53 -7.33 -21.18 12.89
CA ASP A 53 -6.46 -20.71 11.79
C ASP A 53 -5.82 -19.34 12.08
N GLY A 54 -6.20 -18.69 13.18
CA GLY A 54 -5.69 -17.38 13.62
C GLY A 54 -6.78 -16.32 13.83
N PRO A 55 -6.38 -15.09 14.20
CA PRO A 55 -7.31 -13.99 14.43
C PRO A 55 -7.86 -13.42 13.12
N LEU A 56 -9.17 -13.25 13.09
CA LEU A 56 -9.92 -12.62 12.01
C LEU A 56 -10.52 -11.31 12.51
N LEU A 57 -10.80 -10.39 11.59
CA LEU A 57 -11.57 -9.18 11.84
C LEU A 57 -12.83 -9.22 10.96
N GLU A 58 -13.98 -9.30 11.61
CA GLU A 58 -15.29 -9.23 10.98
C GLU A 58 -15.78 -7.79 10.98
N THR A 59 -15.97 -7.23 9.78
CA THR A 59 -16.44 -5.85 9.63
C THR A 59 -17.96 -5.79 9.48
N MET A 60 -18.54 -4.62 9.73
CA MET A 60 -19.98 -4.40 9.53
C MET A 60 -20.43 -4.55 8.07
N ASP A 61 -19.51 -4.44 7.11
CA ASP A 61 -19.78 -4.56 5.67
C ASP A 61 -19.66 -6.01 5.17
N ASP A 62 -19.74 -7.00 6.06
CA ASP A 62 -19.55 -8.44 5.78
C ASP A 62 -18.17 -8.79 5.16
N ARG A 63 -17.18 -7.89 5.28
CA ARG A 63 -15.80 -8.18 4.88
C ARG A 63 -15.04 -8.82 6.03
N ILE A 64 -14.25 -9.85 5.70
CA ILE A 64 -13.46 -10.62 6.66
C ILE A 64 -11.98 -10.39 6.35
N PHE A 65 -11.21 -9.98 7.36
CA PHE A 65 -9.77 -9.79 7.25
C PHE A 65 -9.02 -10.79 8.14
N LEU A 66 -8.14 -11.59 7.54
CA LEU A 66 -7.17 -12.39 8.27
C LEU A 66 -6.06 -11.47 8.77
N LEU A 67 -5.96 -11.32 10.09
CA LEU A 67 -4.99 -10.44 10.74
C LEU A 67 -3.63 -11.12 10.80
N ARG A 68 -2.64 -10.56 10.11
CA ARG A 68 -1.26 -11.07 10.10
C ARG A 68 -0.40 -10.26 11.05
N GLY A 69 0.43 -10.95 11.82
CA GLY A 69 1.31 -10.34 12.83
C GLY A 69 0.63 -10.10 14.18
N VAL A 70 -0.66 -10.37 14.30
CA VAL A 70 -1.40 -10.31 15.57
C VAL A 70 -1.38 -11.70 16.19
N THR A 71 -0.83 -11.81 17.40
CA THR A 71 -0.81 -13.03 18.20
C THR A 71 -1.54 -12.86 19.53
N ASP A 72 -2.16 -11.71 19.73
CA ASP A 72 -2.83 -11.33 20.97
C ASP A 72 -4.23 -11.95 21.01
N LEU A 73 -4.39 -12.97 21.85
CA LEU A 73 -5.64 -13.69 22.04
C LEU A 73 -6.62 -12.91 22.92
N GLU A 74 -6.17 -11.86 23.61
CA GLU A 74 -7.01 -11.05 24.50
C GLU A 74 -7.96 -10.13 23.73
N LEU A 75 -7.75 -9.98 22.43
CA LEU A 75 -8.62 -9.20 21.54
C LEU A 75 -9.91 -9.94 21.15
N ASP A 76 -10.02 -11.24 21.43
CA ASP A 76 -11.17 -12.04 21.02
C ASP A 76 -12.50 -11.45 21.52
N GLY A 77 -13.42 -11.18 20.60
CA GLY A 77 -14.72 -10.56 20.86
C GLY A 77 -14.71 -9.04 21.04
N LEU A 78 -13.55 -8.37 20.95
CA LEU A 78 -13.47 -6.91 21.08
C LEU A 78 -13.66 -6.22 19.72
N GLU A 79 -14.35 -5.09 19.74
CA GLU A 79 -14.34 -4.16 18.61
C GLU A 79 -13.02 -3.39 18.61
N VAL A 80 -12.34 -3.40 17.46
CA VAL A 80 -11.04 -2.76 17.28
C VAL A 80 -11.00 -1.97 15.98
N VAL A 81 -10.19 -0.92 15.98
CA VAL A 81 -9.73 -0.23 14.78
C VAL A 81 -8.34 -0.76 14.45
N VAL A 82 -8.20 -1.44 13.31
CA VAL A 82 -6.93 -1.97 12.82
C VAL A 82 -6.42 -1.12 11.68
N THR A 83 -5.13 -0.78 11.72
CA THR A 83 -4.41 -0.12 10.63
C THR A 83 -3.41 -1.11 10.03
N GLY A 84 -3.33 -1.15 8.71
CA GLY A 84 -2.39 -2.06 8.04
C GLY A 84 -2.53 -2.09 6.53
N ILE A 85 -1.82 -3.02 5.91
CA ILE A 85 -1.83 -3.19 4.46
C ILE A 85 -2.78 -4.33 4.10
N ALA A 86 -3.88 -4.01 3.42
CA ALA A 86 -4.85 -5.01 3.00
C ALA A 86 -4.51 -5.60 1.62
N SER A 87 -4.64 -6.92 1.49
CA SER A 87 -4.55 -7.63 0.23
C SER A 87 -5.75 -8.56 0.06
N GLN A 88 -6.51 -8.38 -1.01
CA GLN A 88 -7.67 -9.24 -1.32
C GLN A 88 -7.21 -10.65 -1.71
N ILE A 89 -7.86 -11.66 -1.16
CA ILE A 89 -7.65 -13.07 -1.53
C ILE A 89 -8.83 -13.57 -2.36
N GLU A 90 -10.05 -13.30 -1.89
CA GLU A 90 -11.32 -13.65 -2.55
C GLU A 90 -12.33 -12.50 -2.36
N ASP A 91 -13.45 -12.57 -3.06
CA ASP A 91 -14.55 -11.64 -2.86
C ASP A 91 -15.02 -11.63 -1.39
N GLY A 92 -14.93 -10.47 -0.73
CA GLY A 92 -15.22 -10.33 0.70
C GLY A 92 -14.12 -10.78 1.67
N TYR A 93 -13.07 -11.48 1.20
CA TYR A 93 -11.99 -12.01 2.05
C TYR A 93 -10.63 -11.37 1.76
N PHE A 94 -10.00 -10.87 2.82
CA PHE A 94 -8.76 -10.12 2.75
C PHE A 94 -7.73 -10.65 3.74
N THR A 95 -6.47 -10.38 3.48
CA THR A 95 -5.40 -10.39 4.49
C THR A 95 -5.11 -8.96 4.88
N LEU A 96 -4.76 -8.74 6.15
CA LEU A 96 -4.34 -7.45 6.66
C LEU A 96 -3.02 -7.63 7.41
N ASP A 97 -1.92 -7.15 6.82
CA ASP A 97 -0.63 -7.06 7.49
C ASP A 97 -0.70 -5.88 8.46
N VAL A 98 -0.87 -6.19 9.76
CA VAL A 98 -1.20 -5.21 10.79
C VAL A 98 0.04 -4.38 11.16
N THR A 99 -0.11 -3.06 11.09
CA THR A 99 0.90 -2.08 11.52
C THR A 99 0.53 -1.45 12.86
N GLY A 100 -0.75 -1.47 13.24
CA GLY A 100 -1.23 -1.05 14.55
C GLY A 100 -2.71 -1.37 14.75
N TYR A 101 -3.17 -1.37 16.01
CA TYR A 101 -4.57 -1.51 16.35
C TYR A 101 -4.90 -0.74 17.63
N SER A 102 -6.18 -0.42 17.83
CA SER A 102 -6.73 0.16 19.06
C SER A 102 -8.08 -0.48 19.35
N VAL A 103 -8.32 -0.84 20.61
CA VAL A 103 -9.65 -1.26 21.06
C VAL A 103 -10.59 -0.06 21.06
N VAL A 104 -11.83 -0.27 20.61
CA VAL A 104 -12.91 0.71 20.70
C VAL A 104 -13.50 0.58 22.10
N ASP A 105 -13.26 1.57 22.95
CA ASP A 105 -13.87 1.64 24.27
C ASP A 105 -15.28 2.24 24.13
N GLU A 106 -16.30 1.55 24.67
CA GLU A 106 -17.69 2.03 24.66
C GLU A 106 -17.87 3.30 25.51
N ASP A 107 -16.90 3.63 26.38
CA ASP A 107 -16.94 4.83 27.23
C ASP A 107 -16.42 6.08 26.50
N ASN A 108 -17.26 6.60 25.61
CA ASN A 108 -17.48 8.04 25.39
C ASN A 108 -16.26 8.99 25.56
N GLY A 109 -15.26 8.90 24.67
CA GLY A 109 -14.53 10.10 24.23
C GLY A 109 -13.05 10.28 24.59
N GLU A 110 -12.26 9.23 24.83
CA GLU A 110 -10.80 9.39 24.86
C GLU A 110 -10.06 8.16 24.31
N SER A 111 -9.79 8.16 22.99
CA SER A 111 -8.88 7.19 22.36
C SER A 111 -7.45 7.49 22.79
N ALA A 112 -7.01 6.91 23.91
CA ALA A 112 -5.61 6.90 24.27
C ALA A 112 -4.87 5.89 23.38
N PRO A 113 -3.87 6.29 22.57
CA PRO A 113 -3.04 5.34 21.85
C PRO A 113 -2.24 4.53 22.88
N GLN A 114 -2.58 3.25 23.05
CA GLN A 114 -1.79 2.36 23.89
C GLN A 114 -0.48 2.05 23.14
N ALA A 115 0.58 2.74 23.55
CA ALA A 115 1.93 2.51 23.06
C ALA A 115 2.36 1.08 23.41
N SER A 116 2.68 0.33 22.35
CA SER A 116 3.30 -0.98 22.31
C SER A 116 4.34 -1.18 23.43
N HIS A 117 3.99 -1.92 24.47
CA HIS A 117 4.96 -2.48 25.41
C HIS A 117 5.56 -3.77 24.83
N LEU A 118 6.29 -3.63 23.73
CA LEU A 118 7.12 -4.70 23.19
C LEU A 118 8.47 -4.67 23.93
N TYR A 119 8.51 -5.28 25.11
CA TYR A 119 9.75 -5.48 25.84
C TYR A 119 10.55 -6.61 25.18
N GLY A 120 11.74 -6.28 24.69
CA GLY A 120 12.82 -7.27 24.56
C GLY A 120 13.42 -7.46 23.16
N VAL A 121 14.13 -6.45 22.64
CA VAL A 121 15.33 -6.73 21.82
C VAL A 121 16.48 -5.84 22.30
N ASP A 122 17.35 -6.51 23.05
CA ASP A 122 18.72 -6.20 23.37
C ASP A 122 19.48 -5.70 22.12
N THR A 123 19.90 -4.43 22.09
CA THR A 123 21.03 -4.00 21.24
C THR A 123 21.67 -2.71 21.76
N ALA A 124 22.83 -2.90 22.39
CA ALA A 124 24.03 -2.06 22.32
C ALA A 124 23.94 -0.59 22.75
N TYR A 125 24.53 -0.25 23.90
CA TYR A 125 25.60 0.77 24.01
C TYR A 125 26.13 0.80 25.46
N LEU A 126 27.30 0.19 25.71
CA LEU A 126 28.43 0.84 26.40
C LEU A 126 29.63 -0.13 26.50
N GLY A 127 30.46 -0.12 25.45
CA GLY A 127 31.84 -0.51 25.57
C GLY A 127 32.67 0.67 26.08
N ARG A 128 33.36 0.49 27.22
CA ARG A 128 34.75 0.93 27.44
C ARG A 128 35.21 0.47 28.82
N ARG A 129 35.94 -0.64 28.87
CA ARG A 129 36.94 -0.92 29.91
C ARG A 129 38.30 -0.45 29.38
N ILE A 130 38.82 0.62 29.98
CA ILE A 130 40.25 0.87 30.25
C ILE A 130 40.30 1.81 31.44
#